data_AF-A0A842QR38-F1
#
_entry.id   AF-A0A842QR38-F1
#
_cell.length_a   1.000
_cell.length_b   1.000
_cell.length_c   1.000
_cell.angle_alpha   90.00
_cell.angle_beta   90.00
_cell.angle_gamma   90.00
#
_symmetry.space_group_name_H-M   'P 1'
#
loop_
_entity.id
_entity.type
_entity.pdbx_description
1 polymer ?
#
loop_
_entity_poly.entity_id
_entity_poly.type
_entity_poly.pdbx_seq_one_letter_code
_entity_poly.pdbx_strand_id
1 'polypeptide(L)'
;MTDEGSPSKTEYVMASIFSYSSVYLMSWLITHKPNQNWFSLLAYPVYYLGALYPAYLLASRAGYAHLAVGVKHAVYSWLFSGFSLWILTGTTSFIFLLLLLCFLLGGFTGAYIAFRRKIRREALNELKESTNTIET
;
A
#
# COMPACT_ATOMS: atom_id res chain seq x y z
N MET A 1 -14.56 -24.43 -2.49
CA MET A 1 -14.37 -23.29 -3.43
C MET A 1 -13.21 -22.49 -2.89
N THR A 2 -12.01 -22.79 -3.38
CA THR A 2 -10.76 -22.13 -3.00
C THR A 2 -10.71 -20.77 -3.69
N ASP A 3 -10.60 -19.71 -2.89
CA ASP A 3 -10.48 -18.30 -3.30
C ASP A 3 -9.12 -18.03 -3.99
N GLU A 4 -8.82 -18.73 -5.10
CA GLU A 4 -7.50 -18.72 -5.76
C GLU A 4 -7.07 -17.34 -6.31
N GLY A 5 -7.96 -16.35 -6.30
CA GLY A 5 -7.67 -14.99 -6.80
C GLY A 5 -7.74 -13.87 -5.77
N SER A 6 -8.03 -14.14 -4.49
CA SER A 6 -8.14 -13.08 -3.47
C SER A 6 -7.00 -13.16 -2.45
N PRO A 7 -6.41 -12.01 -2.03
CA PRO A 7 -5.35 -12.05 -1.04
C PRO A 7 -5.87 -12.60 0.30
N SER A 8 -5.08 -13.46 0.94
CA SER A 8 -5.43 -14.06 2.23
C SER A 8 -5.47 -12.99 3.33
N LYS A 9 -6.30 -13.21 4.36
CA LYS A 9 -6.37 -12.32 5.54
C LYS A 9 -4.99 -12.12 6.18
N THR A 10 -4.14 -13.15 6.18
CA THR A 10 -2.77 -13.06 6.71
C THR A 10 -1.89 -12.11 5.88
N GLU A 11 -2.08 -12.05 4.57
CA GLU A 11 -1.32 -11.14 3.69
C GLU A 11 -1.69 -9.67 3.95
N TYR A 12 -2.97 -9.38 4.21
CA TYR A 12 -3.41 -8.05 4.65
C TYR A 12 -2.76 -7.66 5.98
N VAL A 13 -2.70 -8.57 6.95
CA VAL A 13 -2.06 -8.31 8.24
C VAL A 13 -0.56 -8.04 8.06
N MET A 14 0.15 -8.88 7.30
CA MET A 14 1.58 -8.69 7.01
C MET A 14 1.85 -7.34 6.34
N ALA A 15 1.00 -6.97 5.39
CA ALA A 15 1.09 -5.69 4.71
C ALA A 15 0.83 -4.51 5.65
N SER A 16 -0.14 -4.61 6.55
CA SER A 16 -0.38 -3.58 7.58
C SER A 16 0.78 -3.45 8.56
N ILE A 17 1.44 -4.55 8.96
CA ILE A 17 2.66 -4.52 9.77
C ILE A 17 3.80 -3.84 9.01
N PHE A 18 3.94 -4.11 7.71
CA PHE A 18 4.96 -3.49 6.87
C PHE A 18 4.73 -1.98 6.72
N SER A 19 3.48 -1.56 6.46
CA SER A 19 3.12 -0.14 6.45
C SER A 19 3.34 0.53 7.80
N TYR A 20 3.00 -0.13 8.91
CA TYR A 20 3.24 0.39 10.25
C TYR A 20 4.74 0.58 10.56
N SER A 21 5.60 -0.31 10.06
CA SER A 21 7.05 -0.21 10.26
C SER A 21 7.61 1.11 9.73
N SER A 22 7.08 1.63 8.61
CA SER A 22 7.45 2.95 8.08
C SER A 22 7.02 4.10 9.01
N VAL A 23 5.85 3.98 9.62
CA VAL A 23 5.29 4.95 10.59
C VAL A 23 6.10 4.96 11.89
N TYR A 24 6.38 3.78 12.42
CA TYR A 24 7.17 3.60 13.63
C TYR A 24 8.60 4.13 13.44
N LEU A 25 9.24 3.81 12.32
CA LEU A 25 10.61 4.26 12.02
C LEU A 25 10.70 5.79 12.03
N MET A 26 9.78 6.48 11.37
CA MET A 26 9.79 7.95 11.37
C MET A 26 9.46 8.54 12.74
N SER A 27 8.50 7.96 13.46
CA SER A 27 8.17 8.38 14.83
C SER A 27 9.38 8.26 15.75
N TRP A 28 10.11 7.15 15.65
CA TRP A 28 11.35 6.93 16.40
C TRP A 28 12.44 7.96 16.02
N LEU A 29 12.57 8.27 14.73
CA LEU A 29 13.59 9.20 14.21
C LEU A 29 13.31 10.65 14.64
N ILE A 30 12.05 11.09 14.58
CA ILE A 30 11.60 12.39 15.06
C ILE A 30 11.86 12.53 16.56
N THR A 31 11.63 11.46 17.32
CA THR A 31 11.85 11.45 18.79
C THR A 31 13.33 11.53 19.15
N HIS A 32 14.21 10.85 18.40
CA HIS A 32 15.66 10.86 18.68
C HIS A 32 16.37 12.13 18.20
N LYS A 33 15.85 12.83 17.18
CA LYS A 33 16.43 14.07 16.65
C LYS A 33 15.39 15.19 16.53
N PRO A 34 14.93 15.76 17.67
CA PRO A 34 13.83 16.73 17.68
C PRO A 34 14.18 18.08 17.04
N ASN A 35 15.47 18.44 16.95
CA ASN A 35 15.90 19.75 16.45
C ASN A 35 15.93 19.89 14.92
N GLN A 36 15.48 18.89 14.17
CA GLN A 36 15.66 18.82 12.73
C GLN A 36 14.29 18.66 12.03
N ASN A 37 13.59 19.80 11.84
CA ASN A 37 12.25 19.88 11.25
C ASN A 37 12.12 19.25 9.85
N TRP A 38 13.22 19.03 9.14
CA TRP A 38 13.22 18.36 7.84
C TRP A 38 12.81 16.88 7.92
N PHE A 39 12.97 16.20 9.07
CA PHE A 39 12.49 14.83 9.22
C PHE A 39 10.97 14.72 9.16
N SER A 40 10.25 15.73 9.66
CA SER A 40 8.79 15.78 9.55
C SER A 40 8.34 15.93 8.10
N LEU A 41 9.10 16.63 7.25
CA LEU A 41 8.83 16.73 5.82
C LEU A 41 9.15 15.43 5.07
N LEU A 42 10.21 14.71 5.47
CA LEU A 42 10.57 13.41 4.90
C LEU A 42 9.64 12.28 5.35
N ALA A 43 8.90 12.45 6.44
CA ALA A 43 7.95 11.45 6.92
C ALA A 43 6.82 11.20 5.90
N TYR A 44 6.31 12.25 5.25
CA TYR A 44 5.21 12.14 4.27
C TYR A 44 5.51 11.21 3.08
N PRO A 45 6.62 11.40 2.33
CA PRO A 45 6.95 10.49 1.23
C PRO A 45 7.24 9.07 1.74
N VAL A 46 7.78 8.90 2.96
CA VAL A 46 8.02 7.56 3.51
C VAL A 46 6.73 6.86 3.93
N TYR A 47 5.75 7.56 4.51
CA TYR A 47 4.43 7.00 4.79
C TYR A 47 3.70 6.61 3.50
N TYR A 48 3.81 7.46 2.48
CA TYR A 48 3.25 7.18 1.17
C TYR A 48 3.89 5.93 0.55
N LEU A 49 5.23 5.83 0.51
CA LEU A 49 5.94 4.66 -0.03
C LEU A 49 5.68 3.39 0.79
N GLY A 50 5.63 3.53 2.13
CA GLY A 50 5.32 2.46 3.07
C GLY A 50 3.90 1.91 2.92
N ALA A 51 2.97 2.69 2.38
CA ALA A 51 1.65 2.21 1.99
C ALA A 51 1.60 1.68 0.55
N LEU A 52 2.30 2.36 -0.36
CA LEU A 52 2.28 2.06 -1.79
C LEU A 52 2.86 0.68 -2.11
N TYR A 53 4.03 0.36 -1.55
CA TYR A 53 4.70 -0.90 -1.84
C TYR A 53 3.90 -2.14 -1.42
N PRO A 54 3.42 -2.25 -0.17
CA PRO A 54 2.59 -3.39 0.23
C PRO A 54 1.24 -3.43 -0.51
N ALA A 55 0.61 -2.28 -0.77
CA ALA A 55 -0.62 -2.22 -1.56
C ALA A 55 -0.41 -2.74 -3.00
N TYR A 56 0.72 -2.39 -3.61
CA TYR A 56 1.12 -2.89 -4.91
C TYR A 56 1.30 -4.41 -4.91
N LEU A 57 2.00 -4.96 -3.91
CA LEU A 57 2.21 -6.41 -3.78
C LEU A 57 0.89 -7.16 -3.64
N LEU A 58 -0.01 -6.70 -2.76
CA LEU A 58 -1.34 -7.27 -2.58
C LEU A 58 -2.19 -7.19 -3.85
N ALA A 59 -2.25 -6.00 -4.46
CA ALA A 59 -3.02 -5.81 -5.68
C ALA A 59 -2.45 -6.61 -6.86
N SER A 60 -1.13 -6.83 -6.92
CA SER A 60 -0.52 -7.64 -7.99
C SER A 60 -0.88 -9.13 -7.91
N ARG A 61 -1.24 -9.63 -6.72
CA ARG A 61 -1.69 -11.01 -6.49
C ARG A 61 -3.20 -11.20 -6.67
N ALA A 62 -3.97 -10.11 -6.53
CA ALA A 62 -5.40 -10.18 -6.75
C ALA A 62 -5.72 -10.49 -8.22
N GLY A 63 -6.48 -11.55 -8.47
CA GLY A 63 -6.96 -11.89 -9.81
C GLY A 63 -8.02 -10.90 -10.30
N TYR A 64 -8.81 -10.33 -9.39
CA TYR A 64 -9.92 -9.42 -9.68
C TYR A 64 -10.01 -8.34 -8.57
N ALA A 65 -10.62 -7.19 -8.87
CA ALA A 65 -10.88 -6.11 -7.89
C ALA A 65 -9.65 -5.46 -7.22
N HIS A 66 -8.57 -5.21 -7.99
CA HIS A 66 -7.33 -4.57 -7.55
C HIS A 66 -7.55 -3.28 -6.73
N LEU A 67 -8.51 -2.44 -7.14
CA LEU A 67 -8.85 -1.20 -6.46
C LEU A 67 -9.47 -1.42 -5.07
N ALA A 68 -10.37 -2.39 -4.95
CA ALA A 68 -10.99 -2.74 -3.67
C ALA A 68 -9.96 -3.32 -2.68
N VAL A 69 -8.98 -4.09 -3.19
CA VAL A 69 -7.86 -4.61 -2.40
C VAL A 69 -6.99 -3.47 -1.86
N GLY A 70 -6.66 -2.48 -2.70
CA GLY A 70 -5.91 -1.30 -2.28
C GLY A 70 -6.62 -0.47 -1.21
N VAL A 71 -7.92 -0.24 -1.35
CA VAL A 71 -8.74 0.49 -0.36
C VAL A 71 -8.86 -0.30 0.94
N LYS A 72 -9.12 -1.61 0.87
CA LYS A 72 -9.15 -2.47 2.07
C LYS A 72 -7.82 -2.41 2.83
N HIS A 73 -6.70 -2.56 2.12
CA HIS A 73 -5.36 -2.45 2.70
C HIS A 73 -5.13 -1.08 3.36
N ALA A 74 -5.53 0.00 2.70
CA ALA A 74 -5.41 1.36 3.26
C ALA A 74 -6.18 1.50 4.58
N VAL A 75 -7.41 0.99 4.65
CA VAL A 75 -8.23 1.01 5.87
C VAL A 75 -7.60 0.17 6.98
N TYR A 76 -7.18 -1.06 6.70
CA TYR A 76 -6.53 -1.93 7.71
C TYR A 76 -5.24 -1.32 8.23
N SER A 77 -4.39 -0.81 7.33
CA SER A 77 -3.11 -0.20 7.69
C SER A 77 -3.31 1.10 8.45
N TRP A 78 -4.33 1.87 8.13
CA TRP A 78 -4.72 3.07 8.85
C TRP A 78 -5.23 2.76 10.25
N LEU A 79 -6.16 1.81 10.40
CA LEU A 79 -6.66 1.40 11.71
C LEU A 79 -5.52 0.90 12.60
N PHE A 80 -4.67 0.02 12.06
CA PHE A 80 -3.56 -0.55 12.82
C PHE A 80 -2.51 0.51 13.22
N SER A 81 -2.06 1.33 12.28
CA SER A 81 -1.03 2.34 12.55
C SER A 81 -1.56 3.48 13.40
N GLY A 82 -2.78 3.92 13.14
CA GLY A 82 -3.45 4.98 13.87
C GLY A 82 -3.76 4.58 15.32
N PHE A 83 -4.26 3.36 15.53
CA PHE A 83 -4.48 2.83 16.89
C PHE A 83 -3.15 2.69 17.66
N SER A 84 -2.11 2.18 17.02
CA SER A 84 -0.78 2.04 17.64
C SER A 84 -0.18 3.39 18.03
N LEU A 85 -0.26 4.39 17.14
CA LEU A 85 0.21 5.75 17.41
C LEU A 85 -0.57 6.41 18.54
N TRP A 86 -1.89 6.26 18.56
CA TRP A 86 -2.75 6.84 19.58
C TRP A 86 -2.36 6.32 20.97
N ILE A 87 -2.11 5.02 21.11
CA ILE A 87 -1.65 4.39 22.36
C ILE A 87 -0.25 4.88 22.76
N LEU A 88 0.68 4.94 21.81
CA LEU A 88 2.10 5.21 22.10
C LEU A 88 2.41 6.68 22.38
N THR A 89 1.69 7.60 21.76
CA THR A 89 2.09 9.02 21.74
C THR A 89 0.97 10.00 22.09
N GLY A 90 -0.27 9.53 22.29
CA GLY A 90 -1.41 10.42 22.54
C GLY A 90 -1.65 11.39 21.36
N THR A 91 -1.52 10.88 20.14
CA THR A 91 -1.42 11.68 18.91
C THR A 91 -2.60 12.64 18.71
N THR A 92 -2.33 13.82 18.17
CA THR A 92 -3.37 14.79 17.79
C THR A 92 -4.18 14.32 16.58
N SER A 93 -5.48 14.63 16.56
CA SER A 93 -6.42 14.22 15.49
C SER A 93 -5.96 14.60 14.08
N PHE A 94 -5.10 15.61 13.95
CA PHE A 94 -4.55 16.06 12.67
C PHE A 94 -3.62 15.03 12.00
N ILE A 95 -2.68 14.43 12.74
CA ILE A 95 -1.73 13.43 12.19
C ILE A 95 -2.47 12.17 11.77
N PHE A 96 -3.51 11.80 12.52
CA PHE A 96 -4.34 10.63 12.24
C PHE A 96 -5.10 10.75 10.91
N LEU A 97 -5.65 11.94 10.60
CA LEU A 97 -6.29 12.23 9.31
C LEU A 97 -5.26 12.29 8.17
N LEU A 98 -4.07 12.84 8.44
CA LEU A 98 -3.02 12.94 7.43
C LEU A 98 -2.49 11.56 7.01
N LEU A 99 -2.32 10.65 7.98
CA LEU A 99 -1.99 9.25 7.72
C LEU A 99 -3.07 8.54 6.89
N LEU A 100 -4.35 8.82 7.14
CA LEU A 100 -5.45 8.28 6.33
C LEU A 100 -5.27 8.68 4.86
N LEU A 101 -5.03 9.98 4.60
CA LEU A 101 -4.83 10.48 3.24
C LEU A 101 -3.60 9.85 2.58
N CYS A 102 -2.47 9.76 3.28
CA CYS A 102 -1.26 9.13 2.75
C CYS A 102 -1.49 7.65 2.41
N PHE A 103 -2.19 6.91 3.27
CA PHE A 103 -2.45 5.49 3.07
C PHE A 103 -3.51 5.23 2.00
N LEU A 104 -4.52 6.08 1.89
CA LEU A 104 -5.48 6.02 0.79
C LEU A 104 -4.81 6.32 -0.55
N LEU A 105 -4.00 7.37 -0.63
CA LEU A 105 -3.27 7.72 -1.84
C LEU A 105 -2.28 6.62 -2.21
N GLY A 106 -1.46 6.14 -1.27
CA GLY A 106 -0.50 5.05 -1.51
C GLY A 106 -1.20 3.74 -1.88
N GLY A 107 -2.30 3.42 -1.20
CA GLY A 107 -3.11 2.24 -1.49
C GLY A 107 -3.73 2.27 -2.89
N PHE A 108 -4.28 3.42 -3.27
CA PHE A 108 -4.89 3.64 -4.57
C PHE A 108 -3.86 3.60 -5.69
N THR A 109 -2.73 4.30 -5.54
CA THR A 109 -1.67 4.32 -6.55
C THR A 109 -1.00 2.97 -6.70
N GLY A 110 -0.73 2.26 -5.60
CA GLY A 110 -0.23 0.88 -5.64
C GLY A 110 -1.17 -0.07 -6.38
N ALA A 111 -2.47 0.00 -6.09
CA ALA A 111 -3.49 -0.78 -6.79
C ALA A 111 -3.61 -0.43 -8.28
N TYR A 112 -3.57 0.86 -8.62
CA TYR A 112 -3.63 1.35 -9.99
C TYR A 112 -2.45 0.89 -10.83
N ILE A 113 -1.22 0.94 -10.27
CA ILE A 113 -0.01 0.45 -10.95
C ILE A 113 -0.12 -1.06 -11.21
N ALA A 114 -0.60 -1.85 -10.25
CA ALA A 114 -0.81 -3.28 -10.42
C ALA A 114 -1.83 -3.57 -11.54
N PHE A 115 -2.96 -2.86 -11.53
CA PHE A 115 -3.99 -2.99 -12.57
C PHE A 115 -3.46 -2.67 -13.97
N ARG A 116 -2.76 -1.54 -14.13
CA ARG A 116 -2.20 -1.14 -15.43
C ARG A 116 -1.16 -2.14 -15.94
N ARG A 117 -0.38 -2.74 -15.05
CA ARG A 117 0.63 -3.75 -15.39
C ARG A 117 -0.02 -5.05 -15.86
N LYS A 118 -1.17 -5.43 -15.28
CA LYS A 118 -1.94 -6.61 -15.70
C LYS A 118 -2.51 -6.43 -17.11
N ILE A 119 -3.22 -5.33 -17.38
CA ILE A 119 -3.76 -5.02 -18.72
C ILE A 119 -2.65 -5.03 -19.78
N ARG A 120 -1.50 -4.42 -19.49
CA ARG A 120 -0.38 -4.37 -20.44
C ARG A 120 0.19 -5.77 -20.74
N ARG A 121 0.16 -6.70 -19.78
CA ARG A 121 0.60 -8.08 -20.00
C ARG A 121 -0.40 -8.86 -20.82
N GLU A 122 -1.70 -8.69 -20.56
CA GLU A 122 -2.78 -9.33 -21.33
C GLU A 122 -2.72 -8.90 -22.81
N ALA A 123 -2.66 -7.58 -23.07
CA ALA A 123 -2.54 -7.06 -24.44
C ALA A 123 -1.28 -7.55 -25.18
N LEU A 124 -0.15 -7.74 -24.47
CA LEU A 124 1.09 -8.23 -25.08
C LEU A 124 1.03 -9.74 -25.38
N ASN A 125 0.28 -10.51 -24.59
CA ASN A 125 0.07 -11.93 -24.83
C ASN A 125 -0.84 -12.14 -26.04
N GLU A 126 -1.92 -11.37 -26.15
CA GLU A 126 -2.82 -11.40 -27.33
C GLU A 126 -2.08 -11.06 -28.63
N LEU A 127 -1.20 -10.04 -28.59
CA LEU A 127 -0.36 -9.69 -29.74
C LEU A 127 0.58 -10.84 -30.15
N LYS A 128 1.21 -11.51 -29.18
CA LYS A 128 2.07 -12.68 -29.47
C LYS A 128 1.28 -13.84 -30.07
N GLU A 129 0.10 -14.11 -29.55
CA GLU A 129 -0.78 -15.16 -30.04
C GLU A 129 -1.22 -14.88 -31.49
N SER A 130 -1.64 -13.63 -31.78
CA SER A 130 -2.00 -13.21 -33.13
C SER A 130 -0.84 -13.28 -34.13
N THR A 131 0.40 -13.02 -33.68
CA THR A 131 1.61 -13.09 -34.53
C THR A 131 1.96 -14.54 -34.84
N ASN A 132 1.88 -15.45 -33.87
CA ASN A 132 2.15 -16.88 -34.07
C ASN A 132 1.13 -17.56 -35.01
N THR A 133 -0.13 -17.13 -35.03
CA THR A 133 -1.14 -17.68 -35.94
C THR A 133 -0.97 -17.27 -37.41
N ILE A 134 -0.15 -16.26 -37.70
CA ILE A 134 0.11 -15.79 -39.07
C ILE A 134 1.29 -16.54 -39.70
N GLU A 135 2.15 -17.16 -38.88
CA GLU A 135 3.33 -17.91 -39.34
C GLU A 135 3.06 -19.43 -39.55
N THR A 136 1.83 -19.90 -39.32
CA THR A 136 1.38 -21.29 -39.56
C THR A 136 0.41 -21.37 -40.72
#